data_AF-A0A5N7XBN2-F1
#
_entry.id   AF-A0A5N7XBN2-F1
#
_cell.length_a   1.000
_cell.length_b   1.000
_cell.length_c   1.000
_cell.angle_alpha   90.00
_cell.angle_beta   90.00
_cell.angle_gamma   90.00
#
_symmetry.space_group_name_H-M   'P 1'
#
loop_
_entity.id
_entity.type
_entity.pdbx_description
1 polymer ?
#
loop_
_entity_poly.entity_id
_entity_poly.type
_entity_poly.pdbx_seq_one_letter_code
_entity_poly.pdbx_strand_id
1 'polypeptide(L)'
;MSKLSAGPTSAGATTVRSVTMLPMPNETLGSYLTRWAWACGEEPASLSHRLGLGYFVWRQDLDRSLSQTMLCTIAQAVGVEVSVIQDMTYCAWLALAKVPVQRSGFQPWLTPVGLYHRRRLRFGQLFCPLCLKEDTHRHVHLEWRIASSWICTRHKVCLMDCCPNCGACFAPYRNDSLMLGRCERCAFPLYTAHPSSCSTHQVELQEYVNAIWHQAAEGNPLPLAWTYSEIKRVAKSSPEFIYAGEPWSFWRVLQRGQLLEIVLASEVLRKNFAACQSNFQRLYTRESARTRVRPRTCWVPPEDPQERAKKIMQIALRLHPKRSMASRVRKK
;
A
#
# COMPACT_ATOMS: atom_id res chain seq x y z
N MET A 1 54.86 -36.23 20.81
CA MET A 1 55.38 -34.86 20.98
C MET A 1 55.75 -34.33 19.60
N SER A 2 54.84 -33.59 18.93
CA SER A 2 54.85 -32.11 18.79
C SER A 2 55.94 -31.62 17.81
N LYS A 3 55.70 -30.90 16.71
CA LYS A 3 54.57 -30.08 16.20
C LYS A 3 54.74 -29.97 14.67
N LEU A 4 53.66 -30.07 13.90
CA LEU A 4 53.59 -29.59 12.52
C LEU A 4 52.78 -28.28 12.51
N SER A 5 53.38 -27.25 11.95
CA SER A 5 52.87 -25.88 11.82
C SER A 5 51.71 -25.82 10.82
N ALA A 6 50.54 -25.39 11.27
CA ALA A 6 49.43 -25.02 10.41
C ALA A 6 49.62 -23.56 9.94
N GLY A 7 49.82 -23.38 8.64
CA GLY A 7 49.70 -22.06 7.99
C GLY A 7 48.23 -21.63 7.88
N PRO A 8 47.94 -20.33 7.84
CA PRO A 8 46.56 -19.85 7.76
C PRO A 8 45.99 -20.17 6.37
N THR A 9 44.93 -20.96 6.35
CA THR A 9 44.06 -21.14 5.19
C THR A 9 43.37 -19.83 4.87
N SER A 10 43.75 -19.21 3.76
CA SER A 10 43.07 -18.05 3.19
C SER A 10 41.65 -18.47 2.79
N ALA A 11 40.66 -18.07 3.58
CA ALA A 11 39.26 -18.18 3.23
C ALA A 11 39.02 -17.39 1.93
N GLY A 12 38.66 -18.10 0.86
CA GLY A 12 38.27 -17.49 -0.40
C GLY A 12 37.11 -16.53 -0.16
N ALA A 13 37.34 -15.25 -0.45
CA ALA A 13 36.27 -14.27 -0.51
C ALA A 13 35.34 -14.67 -1.68
N THR A 14 34.22 -15.31 -1.35
CA THR A 14 33.14 -15.57 -2.30
C THR A 14 32.69 -14.22 -2.84
N THR A 15 33.14 -13.90 -4.05
CA THR A 15 32.77 -12.66 -4.73
C THR A 15 31.31 -12.84 -5.13
N VAL A 16 30.39 -12.38 -4.28
CA VAL A 16 28.96 -12.34 -4.58
C VAL A 16 28.82 -11.47 -5.83
N ARG A 17 28.48 -12.08 -6.97
CA ARG A 17 28.17 -11.33 -8.20
C ARG A 17 27.11 -10.31 -7.83
N SER A 18 27.43 -9.03 -8.03
CA SER A 18 26.45 -7.95 -7.89
C SER A 18 25.37 -8.17 -8.94
N VAL A 19 24.26 -8.78 -8.53
CA VAL A 19 23.06 -8.87 -9.36
C VAL A 19 22.38 -7.51 -9.26
N THR A 20 22.58 -6.67 -10.27
CA THR A 20 21.86 -5.41 -10.39
C THR A 20 20.41 -5.71 -10.76
N MET A 21 19.50 -5.44 -9.84
CA MET A 21 18.06 -5.60 -10.05
C MET A 21 17.40 -4.23 -10.13
N LEU A 22 16.82 -3.91 -11.28
CA LEU A 22 16.09 -2.65 -11.48
C LEU A 22 14.62 -2.78 -11.03
N PRO A 23 14.04 -1.73 -10.41
CA PRO A 23 12.62 -1.66 -10.12
C PRO A 23 11.76 -1.83 -11.38
N MET A 24 10.60 -2.48 -11.25
CA MET A 24 9.61 -2.53 -12.32
C MET A 24 8.65 -1.33 -12.26
N PRO A 25 8.01 -0.96 -13.39
CA PRO A 25 7.01 0.09 -13.40
C PRO A 25 5.89 -0.17 -12.38
N ASN A 26 5.55 0.86 -11.60
CA ASN A 26 4.51 0.82 -10.57
C ASN A 26 4.69 -0.28 -9.50
N GLU A 27 5.90 -0.81 -9.31
CA GLU A 27 6.19 -1.85 -8.33
C GLU A 27 6.24 -1.30 -6.89
N THR A 28 5.72 -2.06 -5.93
CA THR A 28 5.86 -1.75 -4.50
C THR A 28 7.27 -2.05 -3.98
N LEU A 29 7.71 -1.27 -3.00
CA LEU A 29 9.04 -1.45 -2.39
C LEU A 29 9.27 -2.88 -1.85
N GLY A 30 8.25 -3.49 -1.25
CA GLY A 30 8.36 -4.84 -0.69
C GLY A 30 8.46 -5.91 -1.76
N SER A 31 7.73 -5.75 -2.86
CA SER A 31 7.85 -6.61 -4.03
C SER A 31 9.27 -6.59 -4.58
N TYR A 32 9.83 -5.40 -4.74
CA TYR A 32 11.17 -5.21 -5.24
C TYR A 32 12.23 -5.84 -4.33
N LEU A 33 12.17 -5.58 -3.02
CA LEU A 33 13.12 -6.19 -2.07
C LEU A 33 12.99 -7.71 -2.04
N THR A 34 11.77 -8.26 -2.15
CA THR A 34 11.56 -9.71 -2.23
C THR A 34 12.17 -10.29 -3.50
N ARG A 35 11.96 -9.65 -4.65
CA ARG A 35 12.54 -10.09 -5.92
C ARG A 35 14.06 -9.96 -5.94
N TRP A 36 14.61 -8.89 -5.39
CA TRP A 36 16.05 -8.70 -5.28
C TRP A 36 16.69 -9.78 -4.42
N ALA A 37 16.07 -10.11 -3.28
CA ALA A 37 16.56 -11.17 -2.41
C ALA A 37 16.57 -12.51 -3.16
N TRP A 38 15.47 -12.84 -3.85
CA TRP A 38 15.37 -14.05 -4.65
C TRP A 38 16.43 -14.12 -5.76
N ALA A 39 16.67 -13.02 -6.46
CA ALA A 39 17.70 -12.94 -7.50
C ALA A 39 19.12 -13.14 -6.94
N CYS A 40 19.35 -12.78 -5.68
CA CYS A 40 20.58 -13.07 -4.95
C CYS A 40 20.63 -14.48 -4.32
N GLY A 41 19.56 -15.28 -4.41
CA GLY A 41 19.46 -16.58 -3.73
C GLY A 41 19.32 -16.46 -2.21
N GLU A 42 18.80 -15.33 -1.71
CA GLU A 42 18.65 -15.02 -0.29
C GLU A 42 17.16 -14.87 0.09
N GLU A 43 16.85 -15.08 1.37
CA GLU A 43 15.55 -14.70 1.93
C GLU A 43 15.42 -13.17 2.03
N PRO A 44 14.21 -12.57 1.86
CA PRO A 44 14.01 -11.12 1.96
C PRO A 44 14.48 -10.52 3.29
N ALA A 45 14.40 -11.31 4.36
CA ALA A 45 14.92 -10.97 5.69
C ALA A 45 16.44 -10.76 5.68
N SER A 46 17.17 -11.66 5.02
CA SER A 46 18.62 -11.70 4.95
C SER A 46 19.15 -10.55 4.10
N LEU A 47 18.56 -10.30 2.93
CA LEU A 47 18.87 -9.13 2.11
C LEU A 47 18.72 -7.84 2.93
N SER A 48 17.58 -7.67 3.61
CA SER A 48 17.32 -6.46 4.39
C SER A 48 18.32 -6.26 5.53
N HIS A 49 18.77 -7.35 6.16
CA HIS A 49 19.81 -7.28 7.16
C HIS A 49 21.17 -6.91 6.57
N ARG A 50 21.55 -7.53 5.44
CA ARG A 50 22.79 -7.24 4.70
C ARG A 50 22.85 -5.79 4.21
N LEU A 51 21.72 -5.23 3.80
CA LEU A 51 21.60 -3.81 3.44
C LEU A 51 21.65 -2.87 4.65
N GLY A 52 21.67 -3.35 5.89
CA GLY A 52 21.66 -2.50 7.09
C GLY A 52 20.28 -1.95 7.48
N LEU A 53 19.19 -2.43 6.84
CA LEU A 53 17.81 -2.08 7.22
C LEU A 53 17.34 -2.83 8.48
N GLY A 54 17.96 -3.98 8.73
CA GLY A 54 17.64 -4.88 9.84
C GLY A 54 16.37 -5.72 9.62
N TYR A 55 16.22 -6.80 10.38
CA TYR A 55 15.10 -7.73 10.25
C TYR A 55 13.73 -7.11 10.55
N PHE A 56 13.71 -6.07 11.38
CA PHE A 56 12.49 -5.41 11.84
C PHE A 56 11.81 -4.56 10.77
N VAL A 57 12.48 -4.27 9.63
CA VAL A 57 11.88 -3.53 8.51
C VAL A 57 10.63 -4.24 7.96
N TRP A 58 10.56 -5.56 8.07
CA TRP A 58 9.41 -6.37 7.65
C TRP A 58 8.28 -6.42 8.69
N ARG A 59 8.45 -5.79 9.85
CA ARG A 59 7.38 -5.65 10.86
C ARG A 59 6.57 -4.36 10.72
N GLN A 60 6.99 -3.50 9.80
CA GLN A 60 6.29 -2.28 9.43
C GLN A 60 5.80 -2.37 7.99
N ASP A 61 4.93 -1.43 7.64
CA ASP A 61 4.37 -1.32 6.31
C ASP A 61 5.36 -0.59 5.40
N LEU A 62 6.42 -1.30 4.98
CA LEU A 62 7.50 -0.73 4.19
C LEU A 62 7.00 -0.23 2.81
N ASP A 63 5.95 -0.83 2.25
CA ASP A 63 5.32 -0.33 1.03
C ASP A 63 4.65 1.02 1.28
N ARG A 64 4.20 1.31 2.50
CA ARG A 64 3.59 2.59 2.84
C ARG A 64 4.64 3.68 2.93
N SER A 65 5.68 3.45 3.71
CA SER A 65 6.79 4.40 3.87
C SER A 65 7.95 3.77 4.61
N LEU A 66 9.17 4.22 4.31
CA LEU A 66 10.36 4.03 5.14
C LEU A 66 10.96 5.38 5.56
N SER A 67 11.94 5.35 6.47
CA SER A 67 12.71 6.54 6.80
C SER A 67 13.58 6.96 5.62
N GLN A 68 13.91 8.26 5.53
CA GLN A 68 14.78 8.76 4.46
C GLN A 68 16.12 8.03 4.45
N THR A 69 16.70 7.77 5.63
CA THR A 69 17.93 7.00 5.77
C THR A 69 17.83 5.62 5.13
N MET A 70 16.75 4.87 5.41
CA MET A 70 16.54 3.54 4.82
C MET A 70 16.37 3.61 3.30
N LEU A 71 15.63 4.61 2.79
CA LEU A 71 15.48 4.81 1.34
C LEU A 71 16.82 5.11 0.67
N CYS A 72 17.64 6.00 1.26
CA CYS A 72 18.98 6.31 0.76
C CYS A 72 19.89 5.07 0.76
N THR A 73 19.83 4.26 1.83
CA THR A 73 20.61 3.01 1.91
C THR A 73 20.25 2.03 0.80
N ILE A 74 18.96 1.86 0.50
CA ILE A 74 18.51 1.02 -0.61
C ILE A 74 18.99 1.61 -1.94
N ALA A 75 18.76 2.91 -2.16
CA ALA A 75 19.12 3.59 -3.41
C ALA A 75 20.63 3.50 -3.69
N GLN A 76 21.47 3.72 -2.68
CA GLN A 76 22.93 3.59 -2.77
C GLN A 76 23.36 2.16 -3.11
N ALA A 77 22.73 1.14 -2.50
CA ALA A 77 23.08 -0.25 -2.76
C ALA A 77 22.69 -0.71 -4.17
N VAL A 78 21.67 -0.11 -4.77
CA VAL A 78 21.22 -0.39 -6.15
C VAL A 78 21.98 0.48 -7.17
N GLY A 79 22.45 1.66 -6.78
CA GLY A 79 23.08 2.64 -7.66
C GLY A 79 22.07 3.50 -8.43
N VAL A 80 20.96 3.87 -7.79
CA VAL A 80 19.91 4.73 -8.37
C VAL A 80 19.64 5.95 -7.50
N GLU A 81 18.95 6.94 -8.07
CA GLU A 81 18.45 8.09 -7.31
C GLU A 81 17.44 7.67 -6.23
N VAL A 82 17.48 8.33 -5.08
CA VAL A 82 16.57 8.01 -3.96
C VAL A 82 15.10 8.16 -4.31
N SER A 83 14.77 9.05 -5.25
CA SER A 83 13.41 9.24 -5.76
C SER A 83 12.85 7.96 -6.37
N VAL A 84 13.68 7.18 -7.08
CA VAL A 84 13.26 5.91 -7.70
C VAL A 84 12.74 4.94 -6.64
N ILE A 85 13.46 4.79 -5.51
CA ILE A 85 13.03 3.91 -4.40
C ILE A 85 11.85 4.52 -3.64
N GLN A 86 11.84 5.85 -3.48
CA GLN A 86 10.77 6.56 -2.81
C GLN A 86 9.43 6.41 -3.56
N ASP A 87 9.43 6.46 -4.89
CA ASP A 87 8.25 6.36 -5.73
C ASP A 87 7.58 4.97 -5.67
N MET A 88 8.30 3.97 -5.17
CA MET A 88 7.78 2.63 -4.88
C MET A 88 6.98 2.55 -3.56
N THR A 89 6.73 3.69 -2.92
CA THR A 89 5.98 3.78 -1.67
C THR A 89 4.64 4.50 -1.83
N TYR A 90 3.62 4.04 -1.09
CA TYR A 90 2.30 4.67 -1.12
C TYR A 90 2.31 6.12 -0.64
N CYS A 91 3.14 6.48 0.34
CA CYS A 91 3.24 7.87 0.77
C CYS A 91 3.78 8.78 -0.34
N ALA A 92 4.73 8.32 -1.18
CA ALA A 92 5.17 9.13 -2.32
C ALA A 92 4.05 9.29 -3.36
N TRP A 93 3.41 8.18 -3.73
CA TRP A 93 2.31 8.16 -4.70
C TRP A 93 1.13 9.04 -4.27
N LEU A 94 0.70 8.94 -3.00
CA LEU A 94 -0.37 9.77 -2.44
C LEU A 94 0.03 11.25 -2.33
N ALA A 95 1.27 11.55 -1.95
CA ALA A 95 1.75 12.93 -1.86
C ALA A 95 1.80 13.62 -3.24
N LEU A 96 2.14 12.88 -4.29
CA LEU A 96 2.10 13.35 -5.67
C LEU A 96 0.69 13.83 -6.04
N ALA A 97 -0.32 13.03 -5.71
CA ALA A 97 -1.74 13.35 -5.90
C ALA A 97 -2.34 14.36 -4.88
N LYS A 98 -1.49 15.09 -4.14
CA LYS A 98 -1.88 16.06 -3.09
C LYS A 98 -2.77 15.48 -1.99
N VAL A 99 -2.76 14.17 -1.80
CA VAL A 99 -3.46 13.52 -0.69
C VAL A 99 -2.60 13.67 0.57
N PRO A 100 -3.18 14.13 1.71
CA PRO A 100 -2.47 14.16 2.97
C PRO A 100 -1.98 12.77 3.39
N VAL A 101 -0.68 12.66 3.67
CA VAL A 101 -0.03 11.39 4.01
C VAL A 101 0.20 11.24 5.51
N GLN A 102 -0.12 10.07 6.02
CA GLN A 102 0.23 9.64 7.37
C GLN A 102 1.19 8.46 7.28
N ARG A 103 2.30 8.50 8.02
CA ARG A 103 3.27 7.38 8.06
C ARG A 103 2.76 6.20 8.89
N SER A 104 1.81 6.44 9.80
CA SER A 104 1.20 5.43 10.65
C SER A 104 -0.31 5.69 10.81
N GLY A 105 -1.04 4.71 11.33
CA GLY A 105 -2.48 4.84 11.57
C GLY A 105 -3.32 4.82 10.29
N PHE A 106 -4.50 5.43 10.36
CA PHE A 106 -5.48 5.42 9.26
C PHE A 106 -5.00 6.27 8.06
N GLN A 107 -5.10 5.73 6.85
CA GLN A 107 -4.83 6.45 5.60
C GLN A 107 -6.05 6.32 4.67
N PRO A 108 -6.80 7.40 4.42
CA PRO A 108 -8.08 7.40 3.69
C PRO A 108 -8.18 6.63 2.37
N TRP A 109 -7.08 6.56 1.63
CA TRP A 109 -7.02 5.99 0.28
C TRP A 109 -6.16 4.73 0.21
N LEU A 110 -5.71 4.20 1.35
CA LEU A 110 -4.85 3.03 1.38
C LEU A 110 -5.53 1.93 2.19
N THR A 111 -5.68 0.77 1.57
CA THR A 111 -6.31 -0.37 2.24
C THR A 111 -5.37 -0.94 3.32
N PRO A 112 -5.88 -1.32 4.50
CA PRO A 112 -5.06 -1.83 5.59
C PRO A 112 -4.67 -3.29 5.39
N VAL A 113 -3.40 -3.64 5.63
CA VAL A 113 -2.92 -5.03 5.56
C VAL A 113 -2.83 -5.72 6.93
N GLY A 114 -3.07 -4.98 8.02
CA GLY A 114 -3.13 -5.51 9.38
C GLY A 114 -1.84 -6.22 9.78
N LEU A 115 -0.76 -5.47 9.97
CA LEU A 115 0.54 -6.06 10.33
C LEU A 115 0.58 -6.50 11.79
N TYR A 116 0.97 -7.76 11.99
CA TYR A 116 1.36 -8.29 13.29
C TYR A 116 2.65 -9.08 13.12
N HIS A 117 3.75 -8.57 13.68
CA HIS A 117 5.09 -8.96 13.26
C HIS A 117 5.21 -8.91 11.74
N ARG A 118 5.57 -10.02 11.08
CA ARG A 118 5.71 -10.11 9.62
C ARG A 118 4.44 -10.62 8.93
N ARG A 119 3.37 -10.90 9.70
CA ARG A 119 2.11 -11.45 9.18
C ARG A 119 1.22 -10.31 8.73
N ARG A 120 0.56 -10.50 7.59
CA ARG A 120 -0.56 -9.68 7.14
C ARG A 120 -1.85 -10.38 7.57
N LEU A 121 -2.74 -9.64 8.23
CA LEU A 121 -3.97 -10.17 8.82
C LEU A 121 -5.24 -9.61 8.18
N ARG A 122 -5.11 -8.59 7.33
CA ARG A 122 -6.24 -7.96 6.62
C ARG A 122 -6.10 -8.07 5.11
N PHE A 123 -7.23 -8.01 4.44
CA PHE A 123 -7.43 -8.17 3.00
C PHE A 123 -7.12 -6.89 2.20
N GLY A 124 -6.10 -6.14 2.63
CA GLY A 124 -5.76 -4.87 2.01
C GLY A 124 -5.00 -5.02 0.70
N GLN A 125 -4.04 -5.95 0.65
CA GLN A 125 -3.24 -6.16 -0.54
C GLN A 125 -4.04 -6.96 -1.57
N LEU A 126 -4.36 -6.34 -2.69
CA LEU A 126 -5.03 -7.02 -3.79
C LEU A 126 -4.02 -7.65 -4.77
N PHE A 127 -4.53 -8.51 -5.65
CA PHE A 127 -3.79 -9.07 -6.78
C PHE A 127 -4.71 -9.38 -7.97
N CYS A 128 -4.13 -9.42 -9.16
CA CYS A 128 -4.75 -10.00 -10.35
C CYS A 128 -4.11 -11.37 -10.66
N PRO A 129 -4.88 -12.48 -10.71
CA PRO A 129 -4.35 -13.80 -11.09
C PRO A 129 -3.67 -13.82 -12.47
N LEU A 130 -4.20 -13.04 -13.41
CA LEU A 130 -3.71 -12.97 -14.79
C LEU A 130 -2.39 -12.19 -14.88
N CYS A 131 -2.22 -11.08 -14.16
CA CYS A 131 -0.90 -10.44 -14.01
C CYS A 131 0.12 -11.41 -13.39
N LEU A 132 -0.25 -12.14 -12.33
CA LEU A 132 0.63 -13.14 -11.73
C LEU A 132 0.96 -14.30 -12.69
N LYS A 133 0.15 -14.54 -13.74
CA LYS A 133 0.42 -15.56 -14.75
C LYS A 133 1.35 -15.06 -15.85
N GLU A 134 1.12 -13.84 -16.32
CA GLU A 134 1.80 -13.26 -17.49
C GLU A 134 3.16 -12.64 -17.16
N ASP A 135 3.33 -12.07 -15.97
CA ASP A 135 4.55 -11.36 -15.62
C ASP A 135 5.69 -12.35 -15.36
N THR A 136 6.69 -12.36 -16.25
CA THR A 136 7.90 -13.20 -16.16
C THR A 136 8.63 -13.00 -14.82
N HIS A 137 8.52 -11.80 -14.26
CA HIS A 137 8.86 -11.49 -12.88
C HIS A 137 7.62 -10.95 -12.16
N ARG A 138 6.93 -11.85 -11.45
CA ARG A 138 5.79 -11.51 -10.60
C ARG A 138 6.17 -10.39 -9.64
N HIS A 139 5.41 -9.30 -9.69
CA HIS A 139 5.58 -8.17 -8.80
C HIS A 139 4.22 -7.68 -8.32
N VAL A 140 4.24 -6.91 -7.24
CA VAL A 140 3.03 -6.29 -6.68
C VAL A 140 2.97 -4.85 -7.18
N HIS A 141 1.85 -4.47 -7.77
CA HIS A 141 1.63 -3.11 -8.24
C HIS A 141 1.15 -2.21 -7.09
N LEU A 142 1.58 -0.94 -7.09
CA LEU A 142 1.10 0.09 -6.18
C LEU A 142 -0.42 0.24 -6.27
N GLU A 143 -0.97 0.37 -7.48
CA GLU A 143 -2.40 0.61 -7.68
C GLU A 143 -3.29 -0.42 -6.98
N TRP A 144 -2.82 -1.65 -6.78
CA TRP A 144 -3.57 -2.73 -6.14
C TRP A 144 -3.89 -2.52 -4.66
N ARG A 145 -3.33 -1.50 -4.00
CA ARG A 145 -3.66 -1.21 -2.60
C ARG A 145 -4.32 0.15 -2.40
N ILE A 146 -4.55 0.87 -3.47
CA ILE A 146 -5.33 2.09 -3.44
C ILE A 146 -6.80 1.71 -3.23
N ALA A 147 -7.46 2.36 -2.28
CA ALA A 147 -8.80 1.97 -1.85
C ALA A 147 -9.85 2.09 -2.97
N SER A 148 -9.59 2.93 -3.97
CA SER A 148 -10.39 3.10 -5.17
C SER A 148 -10.04 2.11 -6.30
N SER A 149 -9.22 1.10 -6.05
CA SER A 149 -8.90 0.07 -7.04
C SER A 149 -9.67 -1.20 -6.71
N TRP A 150 -10.49 -1.66 -7.65
CA TRP A 150 -11.22 -2.93 -7.56
C TRP A 150 -11.16 -3.74 -8.86
N ILE A 151 -10.70 -3.15 -9.96
CA ILE A 151 -10.60 -3.79 -11.27
C ILE A 151 -9.16 -3.69 -11.79
N CYS A 152 -8.67 -4.79 -12.37
CA CYS A 152 -7.47 -4.75 -13.18
C CYS A 152 -7.85 -4.27 -14.58
N THR A 153 -7.42 -3.07 -14.97
CA THR A 153 -7.72 -2.52 -16.31
C THR A 153 -7.02 -3.26 -17.44
N ARG A 154 -5.83 -3.84 -17.19
CA ARG A 154 -5.11 -4.69 -18.14
C ARG A 154 -5.91 -5.93 -18.55
N HIS A 155 -6.51 -6.61 -17.56
CA HIS A 155 -7.20 -7.89 -17.77
C HIS A 155 -8.73 -7.83 -17.70
N LYS A 156 -9.29 -6.68 -17.32
CA LYS A 156 -10.75 -6.43 -17.22
C LYS A 156 -11.46 -7.42 -16.29
N VAL A 157 -10.83 -7.71 -15.16
CA VAL A 157 -11.34 -8.62 -14.12
C VAL A 157 -11.30 -7.96 -12.74
N CYS A 158 -12.16 -8.40 -11.84
CA CYS A 158 -12.14 -7.98 -10.44
C CYS A 158 -10.82 -8.40 -9.79
N LEU A 159 -10.18 -7.45 -9.10
CA LEU A 159 -9.04 -7.74 -8.24
C LEU A 159 -9.47 -8.63 -7.07
N MET A 160 -8.59 -9.54 -6.65
CA MET A 160 -8.82 -10.47 -5.55
C MET A 160 -8.05 -10.04 -4.31
N ASP A 161 -8.61 -10.26 -3.13
CA ASP A 161 -8.01 -9.89 -1.84
C ASP A 161 -7.65 -11.10 -0.94
N CYS A 162 -8.07 -12.30 -1.34
CA CYS A 162 -7.81 -13.56 -0.65
C CYS A 162 -7.57 -14.73 -1.60
N CYS A 163 -6.92 -15.77 -1.08
CA CYS A 163 -6.80 -17.06 -1.75
C CYS A 163 -8.19 -17.72 -1.90
N PRO A 164 -8.60 -18.15 -3.10
CA PRO A 164 -9.89 -18.81 -3.30
C PRO A 164 -9.98 -20.20 -2.65
N ASN A 165 -8.84 -20.85 -2.41
CA ASN A 165 -8.80 -22.19 -1.82
C ASN A 165 -8.95 -22.19 -0.29
N CYS A 166 -8.27 -21.27 0.42
CA CYS A 166 -8.23 -21.30 1.89
C CYS A 166 -8.69 -20.00 2.56
N GLY A 167 -9.12 -18.99 1.79
CA GLY A 167 -9.61 -17.70 2.30
C GLY A 167 -8.55 -16.83 2.99
N ALA A 168 -7.26 -17.20 2.97
CA ALA A 168 -6.21 -16.38 3.56
C ALA A 168 -5.99 -15.11 2.74
N CYS A 169 -5.74 -13.97 3.41
CA CYS A 169 -5.39 -12.72 2.72
C CYS A 169 -4.11 -12.89 1.88
N PHE A 170 -3.99 -12.12 0.80
CA PHE A 170 -2.79 -12.14 -0.01
C PHE A 170 -1.60 -11.51 0.72
N ALA A 171 -0.57 -12.32 0.97
CA ALA A 171 0.62 -11.95 1.72
C ALA A 171 1.89 -12.31 0.91
N PRO A 172 2.33 -11.44 -0.02
CA PRO A 172 3.31 -11.81 -1.05
C PRO A 172 4.75 -11.96 -0.56
N TYR A 173 5.16 -11.27 0.50
CA TYR A 173 6.59 -11.07 0.78
C TYR A 173 7.25 -12.10 1.69
N ARG A 174 6.54 -13.18 2.03
CA ARG A 174 7.08 -14.24 2.88
C ARG A 174 7.45 -15.45 2.04
N ASN A 175 8.61 -16.01 2.36
CA ASN A 175 9.18 -17.17 1.66
C ASN A 175 9.24 -16.86 0.16
N ASP A 176 8.92 -17.84 -0.68
CA ASP A 176 8.86 -17.77 -2.13
C ASP A 176 7.45 -17.44 -2.68
N SER A 177 6.53 -16.96 -1.83
CA SER A 177 5.09 -16.82 -2.18
C SER A 177 4.85 -15.92 -3.40
N LEU A 178 5.49 -14.75 -3.46
CA LEU A 178 5.41 -13.86 -4.62
C LEU A 178 6.05 -14.48 -5.86
N MET A 179 7.25 -15.04 -5.71
CA MET A 179 8.05 -15.54 -6.84
C MET A 179 7.37 -16.74 -7.51
N LEU A 180 6.81 -17.65 -6.73
CA LEU A 180 6.04 -18.79 -7.23
C LEU A 180 4.56 -18.47 -7.47
N GLY A 181 4.11 -17.25 -7.16
CA GLY A 181 2.72 -16.84 -7.34
C GLY A 181 1.74 -17.72 -6.55
N ARG A 182 2.07 -18.07 -5.31
CA ARG A 182 1.32 -19.02 -4.48
C ARG A 182 0.85 -18.45 -3.16
N CYS A 183 -0.19 -19.04 -2.60
CA CYS A 183 -0.69 -18.67 -1.29
C CYS A 183 0.33 -19.03 -0.20
N GLU A 184 0.69 -18.07 0.65
CA GLU A 184 1.59 -18.29 1.80
C GLU A 184 1.10 -19.39 2.75
N ARG A 185 -0.23 -19.59 2.85
CA ARG A 185 -0.83 -20.54 3.80
C ARG A 185 -0.95 -21.96 3.25
N CYS A 186 -1.53 -22.11 2.06
CA CYS A 186 -1.90 -23.43 1.51
C CYS A 186 -1.17 -23.77 0.21
N ALA A 187 -0.19 -22.96 -0.21
CA ALA A 187 0.58 -23.12 -1.45
C ALA A 187 -0.25 -23.17 -2.75
N PHE A 188 -1.55 -22.89 -2.71
CA PHE A 188 -2.40 -22.84 -3.91
C PHE A 188 -1.82 -21.83 -4.92
N PRO A 189 -1.65 -22.21 -6.20
CA PRO A 189 -1.13 -21.31 -7.23
C PRO A 189 -2.15 -20.22 -7.54
N LEU A 190 -1.91 -19.01 -7.02
CA LEU A 190 -2.84 -17.88 -7.14
C LEU A 190 -3.06 -17.44 -8.59
N TYR A 191 -2.10 -17.71 -9.48
CA TYR A 191 -2.20 -17.43 -10.92
C TYR A 191 -3.18 -18.36 -11.67
N THR A 192 -3.68 -19.43 -11.03
CA THR A 192 -4.75 -20.29 -11.59
C THR A 192 -6.13 -19.96 -11.02
N ALA A 193 -6.24 -18.91 -10.20
CA ALA A 193 -7.53 -18.46 -9.70
C ALA A 193 -8.39 -17.91 -10.85
N HIS A 194 -9.71 -18.07 -10.74
CA HIS A 194 -10.68 -17.59 -11.72
C HIS A 194 -11.36 -16.33 -11.17
N PRO A 195 -10.89 -15.12 -11.52
CA PRO A 195 -11.52 -13.88 -11.08
C PRO A 195 -12.81 -13.64 -11.87
N SER A 196 -13.76 -12.94 -11.27
CA SER A 196 -14.97 -12.49 -11.98
C SER A 196 -14.60 -11.53 -13.11
N SER A 197 -15.20 -11.72 -14.29
CA SER A 197 -15.12 -10.74 -15.38
C SER A 197 -15.86 -9.45 -15.00
N CYS A 198 -15.39 -8.33 -15.54
CA CYS A 198 -16.05 -7.04 -15.40
C CYS A 198 -16.79 -6.67 -16.69
N SER A 199 -17.93 -5.99 -16.54
CA SER A 199 -18.61 -5.36 -17.67
C SER A 199 -17.80 -4.19 -18.24
N THR A 200 -18.06 -3.80 -19.49
CA THR A 200 -17.46 -2.61 -20.10
C THR A 200 -17.65 -1.37 -19.22
N HIS A 201 -18.85 -1.18 -18.68
CA HIS A 201 -19.15 -0.05 -17.81
C HIS A 201 -18.27 -0.02 -16.55
N GLN A 202 -18.06 -1.17 -15.91
CA GLN A 202 -17.20 -1.26 -14.72
C GLN A 202 -15.75 -0.92 -15.05
N VAL A 203 -15.24 -1.37 -16.21
CA VAL A 203 -13.89 -1.04 -16.67
C VAL A 203 -13.75 0.46 -16.92
N GLU A 204 -14.72 1.08 -17.61
CA GLU A 204 -14.75 2.54 -17.85
C GLU A 204 -14.74 3.33 -16.52
N LEU A 205 -15.47 2.86 -15.50
CA LEU A 205 -15.45 3.49 -14.18
C LEU A 205 -14.07 3.42 -13.51
N GLN A 206 -13.39 2.27 -13.61
CA GLN A 206 -12.02 2.14 -13.08
C GLN A 206 -11.03 3.00 -13.86
N GLU A 207 -11.15 3.07 -15.18
CA GLU A 207 -10.31 3.95 -16.03
C GLU A 207 -10.55 5.43 -15.68
N TYR A 208 -11.79 5.84 -15.45
CA TYR A 208 -12.12 7.18 -14.95
C TYR A 208 -11.47 7.45 -13.58
N VAL A 209 -11.51 6.50 -12.66
CA VAL A 209 -10.83 6.61 -11.36
C VAL A 209 -9.31 6.77 -11.55
N ASN A 210 -8.71 6.01 -12.46
CA ASN A 210 -7.29 6.15 -12.75
C ASN A 210 -6.99 7.55 -13.33
N ALA A 211 -7.83 8.06 -14.22
CA ALA A 211 -7.69 9.39 -14.80
C ALA A 211 -7.75 10.51 -13.74
N ILE A 212 -8.67 10.45 -12.76
CA ILE A 212 -8.71 11.46 -11.69
C ILE A 212 -7.49 11.39 -10.76
N TRP A 213 -6.86 10.22 -10.59
CA TRP A 213 -5.59 10.09 -9.88
C TRP A 213 -4.43 10.73 -10.66
N HIS A 214 -4.38 10.52 -11.99
CA HIS A 214 -3.40 11.17 -12.85
C HIS A 214 -3.55 12.69 -12.85
N GLN A 215 -4.76 13.22 -13.00
CA GLN A 215 -5.03 14.66 -12.91
C GLN A 215 -4.58 15.24 -11.56
N ALA A 216 -4.82 14.52 -10.46
CA ALA A 216 -4.36 14.95 -9.14
C ALA A 216 -2.83 15.01 -9.04
N ALA A 217 -2.13 14.04 -9.63
CA ALA A 217 -0.67 14.01 -9.71
C ALA A 217 -0.10 15.18 -10.53
N GLU A 218 -0.80 15.59 -11.59
CA GLU A 218 -0.46 16.73 -12.46
C GLU A 218 -0.80 18.09 -11.83
N GLY A 219 -1.41 18.11 -10.65
CA GLY A 219 -1.71 19.34 -9.90
C GLY A 219 -3.17 19.78 -9.92
N ASN A 220 -4.09 18.96 -10.46
CA ASN A 220 -5.53 19.17 -10.39
C ASN A 220 -6.22 18.15 -9.45
N PRO A 221 -6.14 18.33 -8.12
CA PRO A 221 -6.66 17.35 -7.16
C PRO A 221 -8.17 17.46 -6.90
N LEU A 222 -8.86 18.46 -7.47
CA LEU A 222 -10.26 18.74 -7.17
C LEU A 222 -11.20 17.56 -7.49
N PRO A 223 -11.09 16.90 -8.67
CA PRO A 223 -11.93 15.74 -8.98
C PRO A 223 -11.76 14.63 -7.94
N LEU A 224 -10.51 14.31 -7.59
CA LEU A 224 -10.20 13.28 -6.59
C LEU A 224 -10.75 13.64 -5.19
N ALA A 225 -10.58 14.89 -4.77
CA ALA A 225 -11.09 15.36 -3.47
C ALA A 225 -12.63 15.32 -3.41
N TRP A 226 -13.28 15.66 -4.51
CA TRP A 226 -14.74 15.63 -4.60
C TRP A 226 -15.28 14.19 -4.63
N THR A 227 -14.67 13.30 -5.42
CA THR A 227 -14.96 11.86 -5.39
C THR A 227 -14.82 11.30 -3.97
N TYR A 228 -13.77 11.66 -3.23
CA TYR A 228 -13.62 11.25 -1.82
C TYR A 228 -14.78 11.70 -0.94
N SER A 229 -15.25 12.93 -1.14
CA SER A 229 -16.35 13.51 -0.38
C SER A 229 -17.65 12.74 -0.63
N GLU A 230 -17.95 12.44 -1.90
CA GLU A 230 -19.14 11.70 -2.28
C GLU A 230 -19.10 10.25 -1.77
N ILE A 231 -17.96 9.57 -1.88
CA ILE A 231 -17.77 8.23 -1.30
C ILE A 231 -18.11 8.24 0.19
N LYS A 232 -17.56 9.19 0.95
CA LYS A 232 -17.84 9.29 2.40
C LYS A 232 -19.30 9.60 2.68
N ARG A 233 -19.94 10.47 1.87
CA ARG A 233 -21.34 10.83 2.04
C ARG A 233 -22.23 9.61 1.84
N VAL A 234 -22.08 8.91 0.71
CA VAL A 234 -22.86 7.71 0.37
C VAL A 234 -22.61 6.58 1.35
N ALA A 235 -21.35 6.32 1.72
CA ALA A 235 -21.01 5.29 2.71
C ALA A 235 -21.67 5.53 4.08
N LYS A 236 -21.89 6.80 4.47
CA LYS A 236 -22.54 7.15 5.73
C LYS A 236 -24.07 7.07 5.65
N SER A 237 -24.66 7.36 4.49
CA SER A 237 -26.11 7.47 4.33
C SER A 237 -26.79 6.22 3.78
N SER A 238 -26.07 5.35 3.07
CA SER A 238 -26.70 4.15 2.48
C SER A 238 -27.02 3.12 3.58
N PRO A 239 -28.26 2.61 3.65
CA PRO A 239 -28.63 1.52 4.55
C PRO A 239 -27.76 0.27 4.39
N GLU A 240 -27.26 0.03 3.18
CA GLU A 240 -26.37 -1.09 2.83
C GLU A 240 -25.01 -0.99 3.54
N PHE A 241 -24.62 0.22 3.95
CA PHE A 241 -23.28 0.53 4.45
C PHE A 241 -23.25 1.19 5.84
N ILE A 242 -24.41 1.60 6.37
CA ILE A 242 -24.54 2.37 7.61
C ILE A 242 -24.01 1.63 8.85
N TYR A 243 -23.97 0.28 8.80
CA TYR A 243 -23.53 -0.58 9.90
C TYR A 243 -22.06 -1.01 9.82
N ALA A 244 -21.31 -0.59 8.80
CA ALA A 244 -19.99 -1.15 8.54
C ALA A 244 -18.95 -0.85 9.64
N GLY A 245 -19.19 0.13 10.52
CA GLY A 245 -18.40 0.41 11.75
C GLY A 245 -16.94 0.84 11.54
N GLU A 246 -16.38 0.61 10.35
CA GLU A 246 -15.03 0.95 9.92
C GLU A 246 -15.08 1.87 8.68
N PRO A 247 -14.04 2.69 8.44
CA PRO A 247 -13.95 3.51 7.23
C PRO A 247 -14.03 2.65 5.95
N TRP A 248 -14.65 3.16 4.89
CA TRP A 248 -14.90 2.41 3.64
C TRP A 248 -13.65 1.74 3.02
N SER A 249 -12.48 2.37 3.16
CA SER A 249 -11.19 1.79 2.74
C SER A 249 -10.80 0.47 3.44
N PHE A 250 -11.46 0.11 4.55
CA PHE A 250 -11.21 -1.13 5.30
C PHE A 250 -12.09 -2.28 4.83
N TRP A 251 -13.14 -1.99 4.05
CA TRP A 251 -14.07 -3.00 3.56
C TRP A 251 -13.40 -3.92 2.53
N ARG A 252 -14.00 -5.08 2.28
CA ARG A 252 -13.50 -6.04 1.28
C ARG A 252 -13.63 -5.47 -0.13
N VAL A 253 -12.84 -5.99 -1.07
CA VAL A 253 -12.75 -5.44 -2.43
C VAL A 253 -14.11 -5.34 -3.13
N LEU A 254 -14.97 -6.34 -2.99
CA LEU A 254 -16.30 -6.35 -3.61
C LEU A 254 -17.22 -5.25 -3.06
N GLN A 255 -17.24 -5.07 -1.73
CA GLN A 255 -18.05 -4.03 -1.08
C GLN A 255 -17.57 -2.63 -1.47
N ARG A 256 -16.24 -2.44 -1.57
CA ARG A 256 -15.68 -1.17 -2.07
C ARG A 256 -16.04 -0.93 -3.53
N GLY A 257 -15.97 -1.96 -4.37
CA GLY A 257 -16.36 -1.88 -5.78
C GLY A 257 -17.82 -1.44 -5.95
N GLN A 258 -18.75 -2.06 -5.22
CA GLN A 258 -20.17 -1.67 -5.23
C GLN A 258 -20.39 -0.20 -4.80
N LEU A 259 -19.74 0.24 -3.73
CA LEU A 259 -19.81 1.63 -3.28
C LEU A 259 -19.28 2.59 -4.36
N LEU A 260 -18.16 2.24 -4.99
CA LEU A 260 -17.55 3.05 -6.05
C LEU A 260 -18.45 3.12 -7.28
N GLU A 261 -19.03 2.00 -7.69
CA GLU A 261 -20.00 1.96 -8.79
C GLU A 261 -21.20 2.87 -8.52
N ILE A 262 -21.79 2.81 -7.31
CA ILE A 262 -22.92 3.69 -6.93
C ILE A 262 -22.52 5.17 -6.98
N VAL A 263 -21.35 5.51 -6.42
CA VAL A 263 -20.88 6.90 -6.37
C VAL A 263 -20.59 7.42 -7.78
N LEU A 264 -19.84 6.65 -8.58
CA LEU A 264 -19.33 7.06 -9.87
C LEU A 264 -20.38 6.99 -10.99
N ALA A 265 -21.41 6.14 -10.87
CA ALA A 265 -22.52 6.07 -11.81
C ALA A 265 -23.50 7.25 -11.67
N SER A 266 -23.47 7.98 -10.54
CA SER A 266 -24.37 9.11 -10.33
C SER A 266 -24.13 10.24 -11.34
N GLU A 267 -25.21 10.79 -11.90
CA GLU A 267 -25.19 11.91 -12.88
C GLU A 267 -24.35 13.12 -12.41
N VAL A 268 -24.18 13.28 -11.10
CA VAL A 268 -23.49 14.40 -10.48
C VAL A 268 -22.02 14.42 -10.90
N LEU A 269 -21.36 13.27 -11.06
CA LEU A 269 -19.96 13.21 -11.51
C LEU A 269 -19.81 13.47 -13.01
N ARG A 270 -20.78 12.99 -13.81
CA ARG A 270 -20.81 13.23 -15.27
C ARG A 270 -21.11 14.70 -15.61
N LYS A 271 -21.98 15.39 -14.85
CA LYS A 271 -22.33 16.82 -15.09
C LYS A 271 -21.18 17.79 -14.77
N ASN A 272 -20.23 17.42 -13.91
CA ASN A 272 -19.04 18.23 -13.63
C ASN A 272 -17.94 18.14 -14.70
N PHE A 273 -18.07 17.24 -15.68
CA PHE A 273 -17.20 17.21 -16.87
C PHE A 273 -17.35 18.49 -17.71
N ALA A 274 -18.54 19.12 -17.71
CA ALA A 274 -18.81 20.36 -18.44
C ALA A 274 -18.64 21.64 -17.59
N ALA A 275 -18.81 21.56 -16.26
CA ALA A 275 -18.84 22.74 -15.39
C ALA A 275 -17.47 23.15 -14.81
N CYS A 276 -16.45 22.29 -14.88
CA CYS A 276 -15.12 22.60 -14.33
C CYS A 276 -14.29 23.58 -15.19
N GLN A 277 -14.79 23.98 -16.38
CA GLN A 277 -14.15 25.01 -17.21
C GLN A 277 -14.55 26.45 -16.84
N SER A 278 -15.67 26.69 -16.11
CA SER A 278 -16.28 28.02 -16.06
C SER A 278 -16.32 28.73 -14.71
N ASN A 279 -15.76 28.20 -13.62
CA ASN A 279 -15.73 28.92 -12.32
C ASN A 279 -14.47 28.66 -11.48
N PHE A 280 -13.29 28.76 -12.11
CA PHE A 280 -12.00 28.41 -11.52
C PHE A 280 -11.44 29.42 -10.48
N GLN A 281 -12.17 30.50 -10.13
CA GLN A 281 -11.53 31.65 -9.47
C GLN A 281 -11.96 32.01 -8.04
N ARG A 282 -12.83 31.26 -7.34
CA ARG A 282 -13.31 31.73 -6.02
C ARG A 282 -13.35 30.79 -4.82
N LEU A 283 -12.86 29.54 -4.89
CA LEU A 283 -12.95 28.63 -3.72
C LEU A 283 -11.65 28.01 -3.19
N TYR A 284 -10.48 28.29 -3.78
CA TYR A 284 -9.20 27.86 -3.20
C TYR A 284 -8.06 28.88 -3.42
N THR A 285 -8.23 30.10 -2.91
CA THR A 285 -7.09 30.96 -2.55
C THR A 285 -7.06 31.10 -1.04
N ARG A 286 -6.55 30.07 -0.36
CA ARG A 286 -5.58 30.36 0.69
C ARG A 286 -4.26 30.45 -0.04
N GLU A 287 -3.64 31.63 0.00
CA GLU A 287 -2.29 31.86 -0.50
C GLU A 287 -1.43 30.63 -0.24
N SER A 288 -0.76 30.15 -1.29
CA SER A 288 0.29 29.17 -1.17
C SER A 288 1.19 29.59 -0.01
N ALA A 289 1.28 28.80 1.07
CA ALA A 289 2.21 29.09 2.14
C ALA A 289 3.61 29.17 1.51
N ARG A 290 4.17 30.39 1.42
CA ARG A 290 5.50 30.68 0.86
C ARG A 290 6.64 30.16 1.76
N THR A 291 6.35 29.20 2.61
CA THR A 291 7.30 28.52 3.48
C THR A 291 6.91 27.05 3.46
N ARG A 292 7.85 26.19 3.05
CA ARG A 292 7.74 24.73 3.24
C ARG A 292 7.34 24.50 4.71
N VAL A 293 6.08 24.15 4.93
CA VAL A 293 5.64 23.63 6.22
C VAL A 293 6.41 22.33 6.37
N ARG A 294 7.46 22.33 7.23
CA ARG A 294 8.07 21.09 7.70
C ARG A 294 6.91 20.16 8.10
N PRO A 295 6.87 18.91 7.61
CA PRO A 295 5.81 17.99 8.02
C PRO A 295 5.72 18.03 9.54
N ARG A 296 4.51 18.20 10.10
CA ARG A 296 4.25 18.36 11.55
C ARG A 296 4.69 17.14 12.41
N THR A 297 5.43 16.21 11.83
CA THR A 297 6.05 15.07 12.48
C THR A 297 7.54 15.00 12.14
N CYS A 298 8.28 16.04 12.50
CA CYS A 298 9.66 15.83 12.97
C CYS A 298 9.59 15.10 14.32
N TRP A 299 9.19 13.83 14.28
CA TRP A 299 9.20 12.97 15.45
C TRP A 299 10.66 12.60 15.71
N VAL A 300 11.29 13.33 16.61
CA VAL A 300 12.54 12.89 17.25
C VAL A 300 12.11 11.86 18.30
N PRO A 301 12.55 10.60 18.20
CA PRO A 301 12.29 9.63 19.25
C PRO A 301 12.81 10.15 20.58
N PRO A 302 12.01 10.14 21.67
CA PRO A 302 12.54 10.37 23.00
C PRO A 302 13.61 9.29 23.26
N GLU A 303 14.81 9.69 23.64
CA GLU A 303 15.89 8.77 24.00
C GLU A 303 15.53 7.97 25.27
N ASP A 304 14.76 8.59 26.17
CA ASP A 304 14.25 7.94 27.37
C ASP A 304 13.14 6.90 27.05
N PRO A 305 13.36 5.61 27.35
CA PRO A 305 12.38 4.54 27.14
C PRO A 305 11.04 4.76 27.87
N GLN A 306 11.04 5.45 29.01
CA GLN A 306 9.86 5.62 29.85
C GLN A 306 8.93 6.72 29.31
N GLU A 307 9.50 7.85 28.86
CA GLU A 307 8.78 8.86 28.07
C GLU A 307 8.23 8.29 26.76
N ARG A 308 9.01 7.44 26.08
CA ARG A 308 8.56 6.76 24.86
C ARG A 308 7.35 5.85 25.13
N ALA A 309 7.38 5.07 26.20
CA ALA A 309 6.27 4.22 26.61
C ALA A 309 5.01 5.03 26.97
N LYS A 310 5.15 6.13 27.73
CA LYS A 310 4.05 7.05 28.05
C LYS A 310 3.39 7.62 26.80
N LYS A 311 4.18 8.07 25.81
CA LYS A 311 3.65 8.62 24.55
C LYS A 311 2.95 7.57 23.69
N ILE A 312 3.50 6.36 23.61
CA ILE A 312 2.84 5.23 22.92
C ILE A 312 1.49 4.93 23.58
N MET A 313 1.43 4.92 24.91
CA MET A 313 0.20 4.67 25.66
C MET A 313 -0.84 5.80 25.45
N GLN A 314 -0.41 7.07 25.42
CA GLN A 314 -1.29 8.19 25.09
C GLN A 314 -1.83 8.13 23.64
N ILE A 315 -1.02 7.69 22.68
CA ILE A 315 -1.47 7.49 21.30
C ILE A 315 -2.47 6.34 21.22
N ALA A 316 -2.19 5.21 21.89
CA ALA A 316 -3.11 4.07 21.96
C ALA A 316 -4.46 4.45 22.58
N LEU A 317 -4.45 5.28 23.63
CA LEU A 317 -5.68 5.81 24.27
C LEU A 317 -6.48 6.73 23.34
N ARG A 318 -5.83 7.46 22.43
CA ARG A 318 -6.51 8.28 21.40
C ARG A 318 -7.03 7.46 20.22
N LEU A 319 -6.43 6.29 19.97
CA LEU A 319 -6.82 5.38 18.89
C LEU A 319 -7.88 4.35 19.32
N HIS A 320 -8.17 4.22 20.62
CA HIS A 320 -9.31 3.43 21.07
C HIS A 320 -10.60 4.05 20.53
N PRO A 321 -11.41 3.30 19.74
CA PRO A 321 -12.73 3.76 19.36
C PRO A 321 -13.52 3.97 20.65
N LYS A 322 -14.04 5.19 20.86
CA LYS A 322 -15.00 5.44 21.93
C LYS A 322 -16.08 4.37 21.79
N ARG A 323 -16.25 3.53 22.84
CA ARG A 323 -17.32 2.52 22.90
C ARG A 323 -18.59 3.14 22.34
N SER A 324 -19.13 2.55 21.29
CA SER A 324 -20.38 3.01 20.69
C SER A 324 -21.42 3.12 21.81
N MET A 325 -22.14 4.24 21.88
CA MET A 325 -23.22 4.46 22.86
C MET A 325 -24.47 3.60 22.59
N ALA A 326 -24.32 2.42 21.98
CA ALA A 326 -25.41 1.51 21.68
C ALA A 326 -25.88 0.66 22.88
N SER A 327 -25.30 0.82 24.07
CA SER A 327 -25.71 0.06 25.27
C SER A 327 -26.69 0.78 26.21
N ARG A 328 -27.36 1.86 25.78
CA ARG A 328 -28.56 2.35 26.50
C ARG A 328 -29.80 1.58 26.03
N VAL A 329 -29.82 0.28 26.30
CA VAL A 329 -31.09 -0.43 26.44
C VAL A 329 -31.71 0.08 27.73
N ARG A 330 -32.84 0.79 27.59
CA ARG A 330 -33.69 1.21 28.71
C ARG A 330 -34.06 -0.04 29.50
N LYS A 331 -33.61 -0.11 30.77
CA LYS A 331 -34.31 -0.89 31.78
C LYS A 331 -35.70 -0.28 31.95
N LYS A 332 -36.73 -1.04 31.64
CA LYS A 332 -38.02 -0.96 32.31
C LYS A 332 -38.23 -2.32 32.97
#